data_AF-A0A3Q3T0C9-F1
#
_entry.id   AF-A0A3Q3T0C9-F1
#
_cell.length_a   1.000
_cell.length_b   1.000
_cell.length_c   1.000
_cell.angle_alpha   90.00
_cell.angle_beta   90.00
_cell.angle_gamma   90.00
#
_symmetry.space_group_name_H-M   'P 1'
#
loop_
_entity.id
_entity.type
_entity.pdbx_description
1 polymer ?
#
loop_
_entity_poly.entity_id
_entity_poly.type
_entity_poly.pdbx_seq_one_letter_code
_entity_poly.pdbx_strand_id
1 'polypeptide(L)'
;ICRKRLSARRKHTLKSCMLVVATNLLEAEATSKTEEREKFLAGKCPPLELPYSKEELLELCKKLHEQVDASEEERYSIEFKLDMVLNEVKDLNIKIVDLRGKFKRPHLKKVRMSADAMLKALLGSKHTVNMDLRANLKQVKKEVKEEVRIRTNIPQKPGSGS
;
A
#
# COMPACT_ATOMS: atom_id res chain seq x y z
N ILE A 1 15.66 -0.90 -38.54
CA ILE A 1 16.09 -0.82 -37.11
C ILE A 1 15.14 -1.65 -36.27
N CYS A 2 15.52 -2.89 -35.92
CA CYS A 2 14.66 -3.80 -35.15
C CYS A 2 14.81 -3.49 -33.65
N ARG A 3 13.86 -2.77 -33.04
CA ARG A 3 13.84 -2.56 -31.57
C ARG A 3 13.69 -3.93 -30.89
N LYS A 4 14.76 -4.41 -30.25
CA LYS A 4 14.71 -5.62 -29.41
C LYS A 4 13.66 -5.42 -28.32
N ARG A 5 12.55 -6.15 -28.39
CA ARG A 5 11.51 -6.17 -27.34
C ARG A 5 12.13 -6.64 -26.03
N LEU A 6 11.96 -5.87 -24.95
CA LEU A 6 12.30 -6.28 -23.59
C LEU A 6 11.69 -7.66 -23.27
N SER A 7 12.49 -8.54 -22.68
CA SER A 7 12.02 -9.87 -22.27
C SER A 7 10.88 -9.74 -21.24
N ALA A 8 9.94 -10.68 -21.25
CA ALA A 8 8.82 -10.68 -20.31
C ALA A 8 9.29 -10.67 -18.84
N ARG A 9 10.37 -11.41 -18.54
CA ARG A 9 11.04 -11.42 -17.24
C ARG A 9 11.50 -10.02 -16.82
N ARG A 10 12.18 -9.29 -17.70
CA ARG A 10 12.66 -7.94 -17.38
C ARG A 10 11.50 -6.97 -17.15
N LYS A 11 10.42 -7.06 -17.94
CA LYS A 11 9.20 -6.25 -17.73
C LYS A 11 8.55 -6.54 -16.39
N HIS A 12 8.45 -7.81 -15.99
CA HIS A 12 7.88 -8.19 -14.70
C HIS A 12 8.72 -7.67 -13.52
N THR A 13 10.05 -7.86 -13.58
CA THR A 13 10.95 -7.31 -12.57
C THR A 13 10.80 -5.80 -12.44
N LEU A 14 10.73 -5.07 -13.56
CA LEU A 14 10.54 -3.62 -13.53
C LEU A 14 9.20 -3.22 -12.91
N LYS A 15 8.10 -3.89 -13.28
CA LYS A 15 6.78 -3.65 -12.66
C LYS A 15 6.81 -3.90 -11.15
N SER A 16 7.44 -4.97 -10.71
CA SER A 16 7.60 -5.27 -9.28
C SER A 16 8.41 -4.18 -8.57
N CYS A 17 9.52 -3.72 -9.15
CA CYS A 17 10.28 -2.61 -8.59
C CYS A 17 9.46 -1.31 -8.52
N MET A 18 8.69 -1.00 -9.56
CA MET A 18 7.81 0.17 -9.58
C MET A 18 6.75 0.11 -8.47
N LEU A 19 6.16 -1.07 -8.24
CA LEU A 19 5.19 -1.26 -7.17
C LEU A 19 5.83 -1.07 -5.79
N VAL A 20 7.03 -1.61 -5.56
CA VAL A 20 7.76 -1.42 -4.29
C VAL A 20 8.09 0.06 -4.05
N VAL A 21 8.51 0.79 -5.08
CA VAL A 21 8.75 2.23 -4.95
C VAL A 21 7.45 2.98 -4.67
N ALA A 22 6.37 2.64 -5.37
CA ALA A 22 5.07 3.28 -5.18
C ALA A 22 4.51 3.03 -3.77
N THR A 23 4.64 1.82 -3.21
CA THR A 23 4.21 1.55 -1.83
C THR A 23 5.00 2.37 -0.82
N ASN A 24 6.33 2.44 -0.97
CA ASN A 24 7.16 3.23 -0.07
C ASN A 24 6.82 4.73 -0.13
N LEU A 25 6.52 5.25 -1.32
CA LEU A 25 6.12 6.65 -1.49
C LEU A 25 4.74 6.93 -0.87
N LEU A 26 3.79 6.00 -1.00
CA LEU A 26 2.47 6.13 -0.38
C LEU A 26 2.56 6.11 1.15
N GLU A 27 3.43 5.27 1.72
CA GLU A 27 3.69 5.24 3.15
C GLU A 27 4.33 6.54 3.64
N ALA A 28 5.35 7.05 2.93
CA ALA A 28 5.98 8.33 3.26
C ALA A 28 5.02 9.52 3.12
N GLU A 29 4.14 9.53 2.11
CA GLU A 29 3.11 10.55 1.97
C GLU A 29 2.09 10.48 3.12
N ALA A 30 1.70 9.27 3.54
CA ALA A 30 0.79 9.09 4.67
C ALA A 30 1.38 9.64 5.97
N THR A 31 2.67 9.40 6.25
CA THR A 31 3.35 9.95 7.43
C THR A 31 3.47 11.48 7.35
N SER A 32 3.82 12.04 6.19
CA SER A 32 3.86 13.50 6.00
C SER A 32 2.49 14.14 6.27
N LYS A 33 1.42 13.55 5.76
CA LYS A 33 0.04 14.04 5.99
C LYS A 33 -0.36 13.99 7.46
N THR A 34 0.04 12.97 8.20
CA THR A 34 -0.23 12.91 9.65
C THR A 34 0.52 14.00 10.40
N GLU A 35 1.80 14.22 10.08
CA GLU A 35 2.60 15.29 10.71
C GLU A 35 2.07 16.69 10.37
N GLU A 36 1.69 16.93 9.11
CA GLU A 36 1.07 18.19 8.68
C GLU A 36 -0.25 18.44 9.40
N ARG A 37 -1.08 17.40 9.57
CA ARG A 37 -2.31 17.47 10.35
C ARG A 37 -2.03 17.84 11.81
N GLU A 38 -1.05 17.20 12.44
CA GLU A 38 -0.67 17.50 13.82
C GLU A 38 -0.16 18.94 13.96
N LYS A 39 0.71 19.39 13.06
CA LYS A 39 1.22 20.78 13.02
C LYS A 39 0.09 21.79 12.85
N PHE A 40 -0.85 21.51 11.95
CA PHE A 40 -2.02 22.36 11.72
C PHE A 40 -2.92 22.45 12.96
N LEU A 41 -3.20 21.30 13.59
CA LEU A 41 -4.03 21.24 14.80
C LEU A 41 -3.35 21.92 15.99
N ALA A 42 -2.04 21.75 16.17
CA ALA A 42 -1.29 22.42 17.24
C ALA A 42 -1.37 23.95 17.15
N GLY A 43 -1.43 24.51 15.93
CA GLY A 43 -1.61 25.95 15.72
C GLY A 43 -3.06 26.42 15.88
N LYS A 44 -4.03 25.65 15.37
CA LYS A 44 -5.46 26.01 15.41
C LYS A 44 -6.13 25.76 16.76
N CYS A 45 -5.69 24.75 17.48
CA CYS A 45 -6.21 24.33 18.78
C CYS A 45 -5.02 24.00 19.70
N PRO A 46 -4.36 25.04 20.25
CA PRO A 46 -3.28 24.82 21.20
C PRO A 46 -3.80 24.13 22.47
N PRO A 47 -2.93 23.46 23.25
CA PRO A 47 -3.31 22.89 24.53
C PRO A 47 -3.99 23.93 25.43
N LEU A 48 -5.11 23.54 26.03
CA LEU A 48 -5.91 24.45 26.86
C LEU A 48 -5.21 24.73 28.19
N GLU A 49 -4.97 25.99 28.47
CA GLU A 49 -4.50 26.46 29.78
C GLU A 49 -5.71 26.96 30.59
N LEU A 50 -5.95 26.34 31.74
CA LEU A 50 -7.08 26.70 32.59
C LEU A 50 -6.68 27.85 33.53
N PRO A 51 -7.39 28.99 33.50
CA PRO A 51 -7.14 30.08 34.42
C PRO A 51 -7.62 29.74 35.82
N TYR A 52 -7.01 30.37 36.83
CA TYR A 52 -7.33 30.14 38.24
C TYR A 52 -8.44 31.07 38.76
N SER A 53 -8.67 32.22 38.10
CA SER A 53 -9.74 33.15 38.48
C SER A 53 -11.09 32.73 37.87
N LYS A 54 -12.16 32.89 38.65
CA LYS A 54 -13.54 32.65 38.18
C LYS A 54 -13.90 33.54 36.98
N GLU A 55 -13.45 34.79 36.98
CA GLU A 55 -13.78 35.76 35.93
C GLU A 55 -13.11 35.40 34.61
N GLU A 56 -11.82 35.06 34.66
CA GLU A 56 -11.05 34.59 33.50
C GLU A 56 -11.61 33.28 32.94
N LEU A 57 -12.07 32.37 33.80
CA LEU A 57 -12.68 31.11 33.38
C LEU A 57 -14.00 31.33 32.63
N LEU A 58 -14.85 32.24 33.11
CA LEU A 58 -16.10 32.58 32.42
C LEU A 58 -15.85 33.20 31.05
N GLU A 59 -14.83 34.06 30.95
CA GLU A 59 -14.44 34.67 29.69
C GLU A 59 -13.89 33.63 28.70
N LEU A 60 -13.06 32.70 29.16
CA LEU A 60 -12.57 31.59 28.36
C LEU A 60 -13.71 30.70 27.83
N CYS A 61 -14.69 30.36 28.67
CA CYS A 61 -15.86 29.58 28.25
C CYS A 61 -16.66 30.26 27.13
N LYS A 62 -16.86 31.59 27.21
CA LYS A 62 -17.54 32.36 26.15
C LYS A 62 -16.75 32.33 24.85
N LYS A 63 -15.44 32.59 24.91
CA LYS A 63 -14.56 32.55 23.74
C LYS A 63 -14.54 31.19 23.06
N LEU A 64 -14.48 30.11 23.84
CA LEU A 64 -14.53 28.75 23.31
C LEU A 64 -15.86 28.45 22.64
N HIS A 65 -16.98 28.90 23.21
CA HIS A 65 -18.30 28.73 22.59
C HIS A 65 -18.38 29.44 21.23
N GLU A 66 -17.97 30.71 21.17
CA GLU A 66 -17.93 31.47 19.90
C GLU A 66 -17.02 30.81 18.86
N GLN A 67 -15.86 30.29 19.29
CA GLN A 67 -14.95 29.58 18.41
C GLN A 67 -15.54 28.26 17.89
N VAL A 68 -16.29 27.52 18.73
CA VAL A 68 -16.99 26.31 18.32
C VAL A 68 -18.03 26.63 17.25
N ASP A 69 -18.87 27.64 17.48
CA ASP A 69 -19.91 28.06 16.53
C ASP A 69 -19.31 28.39 15.15
N ALA A 70 -18.24 29.19 15.13
CA ALA A 70 -17.53 29.54 13.89
C ALA A 70 -16.90 28.30 13.22
N SER A 71 -16.30 27.41 14.00
CA SER A 71 -15.69 26.17 13.47
C SER A 71 -16.72 25.21 12.89
N GLU A 72 -17.93 25.16 13.47
CA GLU A 72 -19.03 24.35 12.97
C GLU A 72 -19.55 24.86 11.63
N GLU A 73 -19.67 26.18 11.47
CA GLU A 73 -20.03 26.79 10.19
C GLU A 73 -18.99 26.47 9.11
N GLU A 74 -17.71 26.64 9.40
CA GLU A 74 -16.61 26.29 8.49
C GLU A 74 -16.66 24.80 8.11
N ARG A 75 -16.85 23.91 9.10
CA ARG A 75 -16.99 22.46 8.88
C ARG A 75 -18.15 22.16 7.96
N TYR A 76 -19.32 22.75 8.19
CA TYR A 76 -20.51 22.56 7.36
C TYR A 76 -20.27 22.99 5.91
N SER A 77 -19.65 24.17 5.71
CA SER A 77 -19.29 24.66 4.37
C SER A 77 -18.35 23.71 3.62
N ILE A 78 -17.35 23.16 4.32
CA ILE A 78 -16.40 22.21 3.76
C ILE A 78 -17.08 20.88 3.43
N GLU A 79 -17.89 20.34 4.34
CA GLU A 79 -18.63 19.09 4.12
C GLU A 79 -19.58 19.20 2.93
N PHE A 80 -20.30 20.31 2.81
CA PHE A 80 -21.18 20.55 1.67
C PHE A 80 -20.41 20.54 0.35
N LYS A 81 -19.27 21.23 0.28
CA LYS A 81 -18.40 21.24 -0.91
C LYS A 81 -17.83 19.84 -1.20
N LEU A 82 -17.45 19.11 -0.16
CA LEU A 82 -16.95 17.74 -0.29
C LEU A 82 -18.02 16.83 -0.89
N ASP A 83 -19.26 16.91 -0.42
CA ASP A 83 -20.38 16.12 -0.93
C ASP A 83 -20.69 16.43 -2.40
N MET A 84 -20.63 17.71 -2.80
CA MET A 84 -20.76 18.08 -4.21
C MET A 84 -19.71 17.38 -5.08
N VAL A 85 -18.44 17.44 -4.66
CA VAL A 85 -17.33 16.81 -5.39
C VAL A 85 -17.48 15.28 -5.39
N LEU A 86 -17.86 14.67 -4.26
CA LEU A 86 -18.07 13.22 -4.17
C LEU A 86 -19.20 12.76 -5.09
N ASN A 87 -20.29 13.52 -5.19
CA ASN A 87 -21.39 13.21 -6.09
C ASN A 87 -20.97 13.35 -7.55
N GLU A 88 -20.22 14.39 -7.90
CA GLU A 88 -19.65 14.53 -9.24
C GLU A 88 -18.72 13.35 -9.59
N VAL A 89 -17.83 12.94 -8.68
CA VAL A 89 -16.96 11.78 -8.86
C VAL A 89 -17.77 10.48 -9.02
N LYS A 90 -18.86 10.30 -8.27
CA LYS A 90 -19.76 9.15 -8.43
C LYS A 90 -20.39 9.15 -9.82
N ASP A 91 -20.93 10.28 -10.27
CA ASP A 91 -21.55 10.41 -11.59
C ASP A 91 -20.56 10.15 -12.72
N LEU A 92 -19.34 10.68 -12.60
CA LEU A 92 -18.26 10.42 -13.55
C LEU A 92 -17.86 8.95 -13.56
N ASN A 93 -17.79 8.29 -12.40
CA ASN A 93 -17.51 6.86 -12.32
C ASN A 93 -18.59 6.02 -13.01
N ILE A 94 -19.87 6.37 -12.83
CA ILE A 94 -20.98 5.71 -13.53
C ILE A 94 -20.82 5.87 -15.05
N LYS A 95 -20.59 7.09 -15.53
CA LYS A 95 -20.34 7.36 -16.96
C LYS A 95 -19.15 6.58 -17.50
N ILE A 96 -18.05 6.49 -16.74
CA ILE A 96 -16.86 5.70 -17.12
C ILE A 96 -17.23 4.21 -17.25
N VAL A 97 -18.01 3.67 -16.31
CA VAL A 97 -18.44 2.26 -16.35
C VAL A 97 -19.34 2.00 -17.56
N ASP A 98 -20.28 2.90 -17.85
CA ASP A 98 -21.18 2.77 -18.99
C ASP A 98 -20.42 2.87 -20.32
N LEU A 99 -19.48 3.82 -20.44
CA LEU A 99 -18.63 4.02 -21.62
C LEU A 99 -17.63 2.89 -21.85
N ARG A 100 -17.04 2.32 -20.78
CA ARG A 100 -16.18 1.13 -20.87
C ARG A 100 -16.95 -0.12 -21.32
N GLY A 101 -18.28 -0.02 -21.39
CA GLY A 101 -19.19 -1.09 -21.78
C GLY A 101 -19.50 -1.98 -20.58
N LYS A 102 -20.78 -2.11 -20.26
CA LYS A 102 -21.34 -3.00 -19.21
C LYS A 102 -21.17 -4.51 -19.52
N PHE A 103 -20.09 -4.94 -20.19
CA PHE A 103 -19.89 -6.31 -20.68
C PHE A 103 -18.42 -6.77 -20.65
N LYS A 104 -18.01 -7.29 -19.50
CA LYS A 104 -18.21 -8.73 -19.29
C LYS A 104 -19.03 -8.86 -18.02
N ARG A 105 -20.31 -9.25 -18.10
CA ARG A 105 -20.90 -10.01 -16.98
C ARG A 105 -19.88 -11.12 -16.70
N PRO A 106 -19.23 -11.18 -15.53
CA PRO A 106 -18.62 -12.43 -15.13
C PRO A 106 -19.77 -13.42 -15.24
N HIS A 107 -19.67 -14.42 -16.12
CA HIS A 107 -20.68 -15.48 -16.19
C HIS A 107 -20.97 -15.89 -14.74
N LEU A 108 -22.25 -16.00 -14.35
CA LEU A 108 -22.64 -16.44 -13.02
C LEU A 108 -22.00 -17.82 -12.78
N LYS A 109 -20.77 -17.83 -12.28
CA LYS A 109 -20.08 -19.04 -11.86
C LYS A 109 -20.79 -19.44 -10.60
N LYS A 110 -21.29 -20.68 -10.52
CA LYS A 110 -21.71 -21.27 -9.26
C LYS A 110 -20.50 -21.30 -8.34
N VAL A 111 -20.34 -20.25 -7.53
CA VAL A 111 -19.30 -20.18 -6.51
C VAL A 111 -19.79 -21.03 -5.36
N ARG A 112 -19.29 -22.27 -5.29
CA ARG A 112 -19.38 -23.06 -4.07
C ARG A 112 -18.43 -22.43 -3.04
N MET A 113 -18.77 -22.53 -1.75
CA MET A 113 -17.86 -22.10 -0.67
C MET A 113 -16.45 -22.62 -0.96
N SER A 114 -15.45 -21.74 -0.89
CA SER A 114 -14.06 -22.16 -1.10
C SER A 114 -13.68 -23.17 -0.02
N ALA A 115 -12.76 -24.09 -0.34
CA ALA A 115 -12.26 -25.06 0.62
C ALA A 115 -11.76 -24.35 1.90
N ASP A 116 -11.10 -23.20 1.75
CA ASP A 116 -10.59 -22.41 2.87
C ASP A 116 -11.71 -21.81 3.74
N ALA A 117 -12.78 -21.30 3.12
CA ALA A 117 -13.93 -20.78 3.87
C ALA A 117 -14.65 -21.91 4.62
N MET A 118 -14.79 -23.07 3.99
CA MET A 118 -15.40 -24.24 4.61
C MET A 118 -14.53 -24.82 5.73
N LEU A 119 -13.22 -24.96 5.53
CA LEU A 119 -12.29 -25.47 6.53
C LEU A 119 -12.16 -24.52 7.73
N LYS A 120 -12.11 -23.21 7.51
CA LYS A 120 -12.09 -22.23 8.60
C LYS A 120 -13.38 -22.24 9.41
N ALA A 121 -14.53 -22.45 8.76
CA ALA A 121 -15.82 -22.57 9.44
C ALA A 121 -15.97 -23.88 10.24
N LEU A 122 -15.47 -25.00 9.71
CA LEU A 122 -15.60 -26.31 10.36
C LEU A 122 -14.53 -26.61 11.41
N LEU A 123 -13.30 -26.11 11.22
CA LEU A 123 -12.13 -26.50 12.01
C LEU A 123 -11.47 -25.33 12.75
N GLY A 124 -12.02 -24.12 12.61
CA GLY A 124 -11.54 -22.92 13.30
C GLY A 124 -10.07 -22.62 13.04
N SER A 125 -9.33 -22.23 14.08
CA SER A 125 -7.93 -21.79 13.99
C SER A 125 -6.91 -22.91 13.71
N LYS A 126 -7.30 -24.20 13.83
CA LYS A 126 -6.37 -25.34 13.67
C LYS A 126 -5.86 -25.56 12.24
N HIS A 127 -6.59 -25.10 11.22
CA HIS A 127 -6.20 -25.25 9.81
C HIS A 127 -6.23 -23.92 9.05
N THR A 128 -5.48 -22.94 9.53
CA THR A 128 -5.14 -21.74 8.74
C THR A 128 -3.94 -22.04 7.84
N VAL A 129 -4.10 -22.96 6.90
CA VAL A 129 -3.07 -23.18 5.87
C VAL A 129 -3.22 -22.04 4.87
N ASN A 130 -2.29 -21.08 4.89
CA ASN A 130 -2.19 -20.09 3.83
C ASN A 130 -1.95 -20.86 2.51
N MET A 131 -2.99 -20.97 1.67
CA MET A 131 -2.95 -21.59 0.35
C MET A 131 -2.15 -20.78 -0.67
N ASP A 132 -1.30 -19.84 -0.22
CA ASP A 132 -0.17 -19.37 -0.99
C ASP A 132 0.57 -20.58 -1.54
N LEU A 133 0.62 -20.68 -2.88
CA LEU A 133 1.32 -21.74 -3.61
C LEU A 133 2.77 -21.94 -3.11
N ARG A 134 3.33 -20.91 -2.48
CA ARG A 134 4.66 -20.85 -1.89
C ARG A 134 4.83 -21.65 -0.61
N ALA A 135 3.76 -21.86 0.18
CA ALA A 135 3.84 -22.54 1.48
C ALA A 135 3.96 -24.07 1.37
N ASN A 136 3.54 -24.67 0.26
CA ASN A 136 3.55 -26.13 0.03
C ASN A 136 4.77 -26.65 -0.76
N LEU A 137 5.69 -25.78 -1.18
CA LEU A 137 6.89 -26.19 -1.92
C LEU A 137 8.02 -26.55 -0.96
N LYS A 138 8.57 -27.77 -1.05
CA LYS A 138 9.77 -28.19 -0.28
C LYS A 138 10.93 -27.25 -0.59
N GLN A 139 11.48 -26.58 0.44
CA GLN A 139 12.75 -25.86 0.34
C GLN A 139 13.88 -26.89 0.14
N VAL A 140 14.39 -27.00 -1.09
CA VAL A 140 15.63 -27.74 -1.33
C VAL A 140 16.78 -26.85 -0.87
N LYS A 141 17.50 -27.27 0.18
CA LYS A 141 18.76 -26.64 0.57
C LYS A 141 19.70 -26.74 -0.63
N LYS A 142 20.13 -25.60 -1.18
CA LYS A 142 21.21 -25.60 -2.17
C LYS A 142 22.48 -26.07 -1.46
N GLU A 143 22.84 -27.33 -1.67
CA GLU A 143 24.21 -27.77 -1.41
C GLU A 143 25.11 -27.04 -2.40
N VAL A 144 25.98 -26.18 -1.88
CA VAL A 144 27.03 -25.53 -2.67
C VAL A 144 28.04 -26.62 -3.00
N LYS A 145 27.90 -27.24 -4.17
CA LYS A 145 28.90 -28.15 -4.71
C LYS A 145 30.03 -27.27 -5.24
N GLU A 146 31.15 -27.20 -4.51
CA GLU A 146 32.39 -26.62 -5.01
C GLU A 146 32.78 -27.33 -6.32
N GLU A 147 32.84 -26.57 -7.41
CA GLU A 147 33.41 -27.05 -8.66
C GLU A 147 34.94 -27.08 -8.53
N VAL A 148 35.49 -28.29 -8.44
CA VAL A 148 36.92 -28.56 -8.53
C VAL A 148 37.43 -28.08 -9.89
N ARG A 149 38.18 -26.97 -9.89
CA ARG A 149 38.92 -26.49 -11.07
C ARG A 149 40.01 -27.50 -11.42
N ILE A 150 39.80 -28.26 -12.50
CA ILE A 150 40.86 -29.06 -13.12
C ILE A 150 41.86 -28.08 -13.74
N ARG A 151 43.06 -27.99 -13.15
CA ARG A 151 44.22 -27.30 -13.73
C ARG A 151 44.72 -28.11 -14.93
N THR A 152 44.56 -27.59 -16.13
CA THR A 152 45.26 -28.09 -17.31
C THR A 152 46.73 -27.71 -17.22
N ASN A 153 47.61 -28.70 -17.03
CA ASN A 153 49.05 -28.51 -17.13
C ASN A 153 49.42 -28.22 -18.59
N ILE A 154 50.04 -27.07 -18.84
CA ILE A 154 50.70 -26.72 -20.09
C ILE A 154 52.07 -27.43 -20.09
N PRO A 155 52.45 -28.19 -21.13
CA PRO A 155 53.79 -28.80 -21.17
C PRO A 155 54.87 -27.74 -21.39
N GLN A 156 55.87 -27.69 -20.50
CA GLN A 156 57.09 -26.92 -20.72
C GLN A 156 58.03 -27.68 -21.68
N LYS A 157 58.61 -26.96 -22.65
CA LYS A 157 59.66 -27.49 -23.54
C LYS A 157 60.92 -27.85 -22.72
N PRO A 158 61.61 -28.96 -23.03
CA PRO A 158 62.91 -29.25 -22.43
C PRO A 158 64.01 -28.39 -23.08
N GLY A 159 64.76 -27.66 -22.25
CA GLY A 159 66.06 -27.13 -22.61
C GLY A 159 67.13 -28.19 -22.33
N SER A 160 67.83 -28.63 -23.36
CA SER A 160 69.06 -29.41 -23.26
C SER A 160 70.26 -28.47 -23.35
N GLY A 161 71.00 -28.31 -22.26
CA GLY A 161 72.34 -27.76 -22.26
C GLY A 161 73.34 -28.89 -22.03
N SER A 162 74.12 -29.22 -23.06
CA SER A 162 75.51 -29.70 -23.06
C SER A 162 75.94 -29.80 -24.51
#